data_AF-A0A2V7V7N5-F1
#
_entry.id   AF-A0A2V7V7N5-F1
#
_cell.length_a   1.000
_cell.length_b   1.000
_cell.length_c   1.000
_cell.angle_alpha   90.00
_cell.angle_beta   90.00
_cell.angle_gamma   90.00
#
_symmetry.space_group_name_H-M   'P 1'
#
loop_
_entity.id
_entity.type
_entity.pdbx_description
1 polymer ?
#
loop_
_entity_poly.entity_id
_entity_poly.type
_entity_poly.pdbx_seq_one_letter_code
_entity_poly.pdbx_strand_id
1 'polypeptide(L)' 'MNVLLLRDVAAVLLAGGAGERLYPLTRDRAKPAVSFGGPY' A
#
# COMPACT_ATOMS: atom_id res chain seq x y z
N MET A 1 -5.06 -15.80 -24.32
CA MET A 1 -4.32 -14.75 -23.57
C MET A 1 -3.11 -15.41 -22.94
N ASN A 2 -1.92 -14.97 -23.34
CA ASN A 2 -0.65 -15.59 -23.01
C ASN A 2 -0.23 -15.18 -21.59
N VAL A 3 -0.14 -16.15 -20.68
CA VAL A 3 0.22 -15.97 -19.25
C VAL A 3 1.75 -16.12 -19.02
N LEU A 4 2.54 -16.19 -20.08
CA LEU A 4 4.01 -16.18 -20.01
C LEU A 4 4.45 -14.70 -19.94
N LEU A 5 5.20 -14.16 -18.97
CA LEU A 5 6.48 -14.66 -18.47
C LEU A 5 6.98 -13.75 -17.30
N LEU A 6 6.50 -13.92 -16.06
CA LEU A 6 7.17 -13.35 -14.88
C LEU A 6 8.28 -14.33 -14.46
N ARG A 7 9.39 -14.33 -15.20
CA ARG A 7 10.62 -15.00 -14.74
C ARG A 7 11.23 -14.14 -13.65
N ASP A 8 11.23 -14.65 -12.43
CA ASP A 8 11.96 -14.15 -11.27
C ASP A 8 11.95 -12.62 -11.09
N VAL A 9 10.75 -12.04 -10.87
CA VAL A 9 10.61 -10.61 -10.58
C VAL A 9 10.39 -10.39 -9.09
N ALA A 10 11.25 -9.56 -8.49
CA ALA A 10 11.05 -9.02 -7.17
C ALA A 10 10.29 -7.68 -7.25
N ALA A 11 9.15 -7.59 -6.58
CA ALA A 11 8.45 -6.34 -6.35
C ALA A 11 8.77 -5.84 -4.94
N VAL A 12 9.21 -4.59 -4.82
CA VAL A 12 9.53 -3.96 -3.52
C VAL A 12 8.54 -2.85 -3.23
N LEU A 13 7.82 -2.99 -2.11
CA LEU A 13 6.86 -1.99 -1.65
C LEU A 13 7.51 -1.09 -0.57
N LEU A 14 7.80 0.16 -0.90
CA LEU A 14 8.34 1.14 0.05
C LEU A 14 7.21 1.87 0.80
N ALA A 15 6.61 1.20 1.79
CA ALA A 15 5.45 1.70 2.53
C ALA A 15 5.76 2.18 3.96
N GLY A 16 7.03 2.48 4.29
CA GLY A 16 7.48 2.81 5.65
C GLY A 16 7.22 4.24 6.14
N GLY A 17 6.54 5.09 5.36
CA GLY A 17 6.28 6.48 5.77
C GLY A 17 5.23 6.59 6.88
N ALA A 18 5.45 7.49 7.86
CA ALA A 18 4.59 7.66 9.04
C ALA A 18 3.14 8.10 8.76
N GLY A 19 2.87 8.68 7.58
CA GLY A 19 1.51 9.06 7.19
C GLY A 19 0.95 10.30 7.92
N GLU A 20 1.81 11.24 8.32
CA GLU A 20 1.46 12.43 9.13
C GLU A 20 0.37 13.30 8.53
N ARG A 21 0.34 13.43 7.19
CA ARG A 21 -0.70 14.18 6.47
C ARG A 21 -2.11 13.64 6.66
N LEU A 22 -2.25 12.37 7.04
CA LEU A 22 -3.53 11.72 7.28
C LEU A 22 -3.89 11.65 8.76
N TYR A 23 -3.06 12.22 9.65
CA TYR A 23 -3.44 12.36 11.05
C TYR A 23 -4.77 13.12 11.15
N PRO A 24 -5.75 12.68 11.97
CA PRO A 24 -5.65 11.66 13.03
C PRO A 24 -5.92 10.22 12.58
N LEU A 25 -6.22 9.95 11.32
CA LEU A 25 -6.66 8.64 10.83
C LEU A 25 -5.56 7.56 10.95
N THR A 26 -4.29 7.97 10.99
CA THR A 26 -3.12 7.08 11.15
C THR A 26 -2.65 6.92 12.59
N ARG A 27 -3.40 7.41 13.59
CA ARG A 27 -3.00 7.29 15.01
C ARG A 27 -2.83 5.84 15.45
N ASP A 28 -3.83 5.02 15.14
CA ASP A 28 -3.92 3.63 15.61
C ASP A 28 -3.76 2.60 14.47
N ARG A 29 -3.52 3.06 13.23
CA ARG A 29 -3.39 2.21 12.05
C ARG A 29 -2.40 2.76 11.02
N ALA A 30 -1.80 1.86 10.25
CA ALA A 30 -0.91 2.23 9.16
C ALA A 30 -1.66 2.99 8.06
N LYS A 31 -0.96 3.87 7.32
CA LYS A 31 -1.50 4.64 6.19
C LYS A 31 -2.31 3.79 5.19
N PRO A 32 -1.86 2.60 4.75
CA PRO A 32 -2.63 1.77 3.82
C PRO A 32 -3.91 1.18 4.43
N ALA A 33 -4.07 1.17 5.76
CA ALA A 33 -5.27 0.67 6.44
C ALA A 33 -6.32 1.78 6.69
N VAL A 34 -6.03 3.02 6.28
CA VAL A 34 -6.98 4.14 6.33
C VAL A 34 -7.90 4.06 5.13
N SER A 35 -9.20 3.79 5.32
CA SER A 35 -10.16 3.70 4.22
C SER A 35 -10.37 5.09 3.61
N PHE A 36 -10.11 5.23 2.30
CA PHE A 36 -10.33 6.49 1.59
C PHE A 36 -10.98 6.20 0.23
N GLY A 37 -12.25 6.56 0.09
CA GLY A 37 -12.99 6.39 -1.17
C GLY A 37 -13.41 4.96 -1.55
N GLY A 38 -13.17 3.95 -0.69
CA GLY A 38 -13.52 2.54 -0.94
C GLY A 38 -12.38 1.59 -0.58
N PRO A 39 -12.54 0.27 -0.78
CA PRO A 39 -11.43 -0.68 -0.68
C PRO A 39 -10.42 -0.45 -1.81
N TYR A 40 -9.14 -0.41 -1.45
CA TYR A 40 -7.97 -0.36 -2.34
C TYR A 40 -7.45 -1.76 -2.65
#